data_AF-A0A183CRX9-F1
#
_entry.id   AF-A0A183CRX9-F1
#
_cell.length_a   1.000
_cell.length_b   1.000
_cell.length_c   1.000
_cell.angle_alpha   90.00
_cell.angle_beta   90.00
_cell.angle_gamma   90.00
#
_symmetry.space_group_name_H-M   'P 1'
#
loop_
_entity.id
_entity.type
_entity.pdbx_description
1 polymer ?
#
loop_
_entity_poly.entity_id
_entity_poly.type
_entity_poly.pdbx_seq_one_letter_code
_entity_poly.pdbx_strand_id
1 'polypeptide(L)' 'MPAEYQSSWQEYTEIYCFSMNTYYAPFSAGIPSDYEGRKRNMISYYQWTPFFL' A
#
# COMPACT_ATOMS: atom_id res chain seq x y z
N MET A 1 -9.48 -7.62 3.35
CA MET A 1 -9.23 -8.58 2.25
C MET A 1 -10.57 -9.20 1.89
N PRO A 2 -10.86 -9.51 0.62
CA PRO A 2 -12.06 -10.25 0.23
C PRO A 2 -12.26 -11.49 1.11
N ALA A 3 -13.52 -11.77 1.48
CA ALA A 3 -13.87 -12.82 2.44
C ALA A 3 -13.64 -14.23 1.89
N GLU A 4 -13.43 -14.35 0.58
CA GLU A 4 -13.25 -15.58 -0.17
C GLU A 4 -11.80 -16.08 -0.13
N TYR A 5 -10.83 -15.27 0.32
CA TYR A 5 -9.42 -15.64 0.34
C TYR A 5 -9.08 -16.58 1.49
N GLN A 6 -8.41 -17.70 1.17
CA GLN A 6 -7.80 -18.58 2.16
C GLN A 6 -6.73 -17.86 2.98
N SER A 7 -6.44 -18.37 4.19
CA SER A 7 -5.46 -17.79 5.11
C SER A 7 -4.08 -17.55 4.49
N SER A 8 -3.62 -18.45 3.61
CA SER A 8 -2.33 -18.31 2.92
C SER A 8 -2.28 -17.10 1.98
N TRP A 9 -3.40 -16.80 1.31
CA TRP A 9 -3.52 -15.64 0.44
C TRP A 9 -3.59 -14.34 1.24
N GLN A 10 -4.15 -14.38 2.45
CA GLN A 10 -4.15 -13.24 3.36
C GLN A 10 -2.71 -12.89 3.76
N GLU A 11 -1.96 -13.86 4.27
CA GLU A 11 -0.55 -13.68 4.67
C GLU A 11 0.33 -13.22 3.50
N TYR A 12 0.15 -13.81 2.31
CA TYR A 12 0.86 -13.36 1.10
C TYR A 12 0.54 -11.89 0.76
N THR A 13 -0.74 -11.52 0.80
CA THR A 13 -1.17 -10.16 0.47
C THR A 13 -0.68 -9.14 1.50
N GLU A 14 -0.60 -9.51 2.78
CA GLU A 14 -0.04 -8.65 3.83
C GLU A 14 1.43 -8.33 3.58
N ILE A 15 2.24 -9.36 3.33
CA ILE A 15 3.67 -9.18 3.05
C ILE A 15 3.87 -8.40 1.76
N TYR A 16 3.06 -8.69 0.73
CA TYR A 16 3.11 -7.98 -0.54
C TYR A 16 2.75 -6.50 -0.39
N CYS A 17 1.69 -6.17 0.34
CA CYS A 17 1.30 -4.78 0.60
C CYS A 17 2.29 -4.03 1.48
N PHE A 18 2.98 -4.70 2.41
CA PHE A 18 4.01 -4.09 3.25
C PHE A 18 5.30 -3.79 2.48
N SER A 19 5.71 -4.72 1.62
CA SER A 19 6.94 -4.59 0.80
C SER A 19 6.77 -3.63 -0.38
N MET A 20 5.55 -3.38 -0.84
CA MET A 20 5.27 -2.35 -1.83
C MET A 20 4.99 -0.99 -1.19
N ASN A 21 5.40 0.06 -1.88
CA ASN A 21 5.04 1.42 -1.50
C ASN A 21 3.52 1.60 -1.58
N THR A 22 2.93 2.17 -0.53
CA THR A 22 1.49 2.44 -0.46
C THR A 22 1.23 3.91 -0.78
N TYR A 23 0.00 4.29 -1.08
CA TYR A 23 -0.37 5.70 -1.27
C TYR A 23 -1.64 6.01 -0.50
N TYR A 24 -1.76 7.24 -0.03
CA TYR A 24 -2.98 7.73 0.59
C TYR A 24 -3.86 8.44 -0.44
N ALA A 25 -5.16 8.12 -0.44
CA ALA A 25 -6.17 8.83 -1.22
C ALA A 25 -7.34 9.22 -0.30
N PRO A 26 -7.80 10.49 -0.34
CA PRO A 26 -8.93 10.92 0.49
C PRO A 26 -10.22 10.29 -0.04
N PHE A 27 -11.10 9.83 0.86
CA PHE A 27 -12.36 9.15 0.50
C PHE A 27 -13.34 10.03 -0.29
N SER A 28 -13.18 11.35 -0.25
CA SER A 28 -13.98 12.32 -1.01
C SER A 28 -13.52 12.49 -2.46
N ALA A 29 -12.27 12.15 -2.78
CA ALA A 29 -11.75 12.16 -4.13
C ALA A 29 -11.72 10.73 -4.66
N GLY A 30 -12.17 10.52 -5.90
CA GLY A 30 -12.02 9.23 -6.56
C GLY A 30 -10.55 8.80 -6.60
N ILE A 31 -10.32 7.48 -6.68
CA ILE A 31 -8.97 6.93 -6.83
C ILE A 31 -8.35 7.56 -8.08
N PRO A 32 -7.22 8.28 -7.98
CA PRO A 32 -6.62 8.93 -9.13
C PRO A 32 -6.29 7.88 -10.19
N SER A 33 -6.76 8.06 -11.42
CA SER A 33 -6.45 7.18 -12.55
C SER A 33 -5.04 7.42 -13.10
N ASP A 34 -4.47 8.59 -12.79
CA ASP A 34 -3.17 9.02 -13.27
C ASP A 34 -2.02 8.52 -12.39
N TYR A 35 -0.95 8.03 -13.04
CA TYR A 35 0.22 7.45 -12.37
C TYR A 35 1.03 8.49 -11.60
N GLU A 36 1.18 9.69 -12.16
CA GLU A 36 1.93 10.79 -11.53
C GLU A 36 1.21 11.35 -10.30
N GLY A 37 -0.13 11.35 -10.32
CA GLY A 37 -0.94 11.64 -9.13
C GLY A 37 -0.72 10.64 -7.99
N ARG A 38 -0.63 9.35 -8.30
CA ARG A 38 -0.38 8.29 -7.30
C ARG A 38 1.03 8.35 -6.73
N LYS A 39 2.04 8.59 -7.58
CA LYS A 39 3.45 8.67 -7.18
C LYS A 39 3.72 9.82 -6.20
N ARG A 40 3.03 10.96 -6.36
CA ARG A 40 3.17 12.11 -5.45
C ARG A 40 2.63 11.84 -4.04
N ASN A 41 1.62 10.99 -3.92
CA ASN A 41 0.97 10.66 -2.64
C ASN A 41 1.51 9.35 -2.03
N MET A 42 2.63 8.85 -2.57
CA MET A 42 3.20 7.58 -2.18
C MET A 42 3.97 7.71 -0.87
N ILE A 43 3.78 6.75 0.02
CA ILE A 43 4.37 6.68 1.35
C ILE A 43 5.38 5.53 1.33
N SER A 44 6.67 5.86 1.41
CA SER A 44 7.78 4.90 1.32
C SER A 44 8.65 4.82 2.58
N TYR A 45 8.41 5.64 3.61
CA TYR A 45 9.32 5.75 4.76
C TYR A 45 9.30 4.52 5.69
N TYR A 46 8.19 3.79 5.78
CA TYR A 46 8.04 2.64 6.67
C TYR A 46 9.05 1.51 6.41
N GLN A 47 9.51 1.39 5.17
CA GLN A 47 10.51 0.39 4.77
C GLN A 47 11.90 0.70 5.32
N TRP A 48 12.18 1.99 5.58
CA TRP A 48 13.51 2.46 5.91
C TRP A 48 13.70 2.84 7.38
N THR A 49 12.60 3.09 8.11
CA THR A 49 12.62 3.41 9.54
C THR A 49 13.52 2.51 10.39
N PRO A 50 13.50 1.17 10.26
CA PRO A 50 14.35 0.30 11.10
C PRO A 50 15.84 0.30 10.74
N PHE A 51 16.27 0.90 9.61
CA PHE A 51 17.68 1.01 9.27
C PHE A 51 18.37 2.25 9.86
N PHE A 52 17.58 3.28 10.19
CA PHE A 52 18.10 4.57 10.64
C PHE A 52 17.95 4.80 12.16
N LEU A 53 17.20 3.94 12.86
CA LEU A 53 16.99 3.99 14.31
C LEU A 53 17.88 2.99 15.04
#